data_AF-A0ABD2YZI3-F1
#
_entry.id   AF-A0ABD2YZI3-F1
#
_cell.length_a   1.000
_cell.length_b   1.000
_cell.length_c   1.000
_cell.angle_alpha   90.00
_cell.angle_beta   90.00
_cell.angle_gamma   90.00
#
_symmetry.space_group_name_H-M   'P 1'
#
loop_
_entity.id
_entity.type
_entity.pdbx_description
1 polymer ?
#
loop_
_entity_poly.entity_id
_entity_poly.type
_entity_poly.pdbx_seq_one_letter_code
_entity_poly.pdbx_strand_id
1 'polypeptide(L)'
;MPASALLDPGRINPPVKQPNPNYFARANPHPQCLTRQSALQFPLKNHLGHWNIRKNGSPLTVKAVLDSIRVEEIGSGMRNPSVSTSYRNPNLPKPNQTVLEAQARVCTGPTQTRPLNQEQAFKVLETILKSAKGELKDEEQVSKAQLGAFFAAMTIRANAFPESTQWSEGESCAMNHYWPQLVRALPPDIIFIADPEGTIMGAGTSIGPQFVGTVTSEMRLVGALREVLAGGHLGYEEVQGVLKDVLPLKLEDSHSVSESLLSAFLIGQRMNRETDRELKAYCLAFDDELGPPPTADVKSLTHYGEPYDGNTRFFRSTLFVAAVRSCYGESCLLHGVDWMPPKGGITEEQMLKFMGANTHLSPVQAKTLLEDGEVGFAYVSQRDAHPSLYSLVGLREHIKKRPPLATSEKIQQIVRARGREAIVAGFYHDGYEEPLLMLMRRRGVHSGLVVKGEEGALSMTTKSRSVTASKGLPVNYCSGFRSLNVVPANALDGVSRETVTMEVNARDHGFEPSDTPRTDRSVSRNLELGLAALRGEKGPAYDRIVLNAGMVDHLLGCDGAEDVSSALDRAREAIDSGKALNRLLNYIKISNKAR
;
A
#
# COMPACT_ATOMS: atom_id res chain seq x y z
N MET A 1 -43.07 52.55 15.95
CA MET A 1 -42.94 53.21 17.26
C MET A 1 -41.83 52.53 18.05
N PRO A 2 -40.99 53.29 18.76
CA PRO A 2 -39.54 53.09 18.79
C PRO A 2 -38.92 53.08 20.20
N ALA A 3 -37.60 52.81 20.29
CA ALA A 3 -36.58 53.49 21.13
C ALA A 3 -35.25 52.72 20.98
N SER A 4 -34.10 53.20 20.46
CA SER A 4 -33.29 54.42 20.70
C SER A 4 -32.87 54.54 22.19
N ALA A 5 -31.62 54.70 22.62
CA ALA A 5 -30.37 55.06 21.95
C ALA A 5 -29.14 54.97 22.94
N LEU A 6 -27.93 54.96 22.37
CA LEU A 6 -26.74 55.77 22.72
C LEU A 6 -25.93 55.61 24.04
N LEU A 7 -24.61 55.36 23.82
CA LEU A 7 -23.40 56.04 24.35
C LEU A 7 -22.41 55.33 25.31
N ASP A 8 -21.15 55.41 24.86
CA ASP A 8 -19.77 55.06 25.28
C ASP A 8 -19.26 55.87 26.52
N PRO A 9 -17.98 55.89 26.99
CA PRO A 9 -16.81 54.98 26.97
C PRO A 9 -16.10 54.80 28.36
N GLY A 10 -15.06 53.93 28.44
CA GLY A 10 -13.80 54.28 29.15
C GLY A 10 -13.18 53.32 30.20
N ARG A 11 -11.96 52.81 29.87
CA ARG A 11 -10.75 52.44 30.67
C ARG A 11 -10.11 51.14 30.12
N ILE A 12 -9.04 51.13 29.29
CA ILE A 12 -7.58 51.41 29.52
C ILE A 12 -7.03 50.56 30.68
N ASN A 13 -6.02 49.67 30.64
CA ASN A 13 -4.88 49.22 29.79
C ASN A 13 -4.36 47.86 30.43
N PRO A 14 -3.27 47.16 30.02
CA PRO A 14 -2.44 47.18 28.79
C PRO A 14 -2.17 45.77 28.17
N PRO A 15 -1.51 45.67 26.99
CA PRO A 15 -1.16 44.41 26.34
C PRO A 15 0.28 43.93 26.66
N VAL A 16 0.46 42.61 26.77
CA VAL A 16 1.78 41.95 26.88
C VAL A 16 2.27 41.50 25.50
N LYS A 17 3.57 41.73 25.30
CA LYS A 17 4.35 41.77 24.06
C LYS A 17 4.40 40.46 23.26
N GLN A 18 4.21 40.58 21.95
CA GLN A 18 4.80 39.70 20.93
C GLN A 18 6.24 40.14 20.63
N PRO A 19 7.20 39.24 20.35
CA PRO A 19 8.45 39.60 19.71
C PRO A 19 8.32 39.54 18.17
N ASN A 20 8.69 40.66 17.54
CA ASN A 20 8.78 40.84 16.09
C ASN A 20 10.09 40.22 15.53
N PRO A 21 10.13 39.90 14.22
CA PRO A 21 11.22 39.22 13.54
C PRO A 21 12.24 40.19 12.90
N ASN A 22 13.29 39.60 12.32
CA ASN A 22 14.28 40.14 11.37
C ASN A 22 15.62 40.61 11.95
N TYR A 23 16.68 39.85 11.63
CA TYR A 23 17.84 40.41 10.94
C TYR A 23 18.33 39.44 9.87
N PHE A 24 18.33 39.92 8.63
CA PHE A 24 18.92 39.31 7.44
C PHE A 24 20.43 39.52 7.44
N ALA A 25 21.20 38.50 7.05
CA ALA A 25 22.45 38.68 6.33
C ALA A 25 22.62 37.57 5.29
N ARG A 26 22.84 38.00 4.05
CA ARG A 26 22.97 37.22 2.82
C ARG A 26 24.27 36.42 2.79
N ALA A 27 24.24 35.21 2.24
CA ALA A 27 25.24 34.71 1.29
C ALA A 27 24.72 33.43 0.60
N ASN A 28 24.87 33.37 -0.71
CA ASN A 28 24.61 32.21 -1.58
C ASN A 28 25.87 32.08 -2.50
N PRO A 29 26.02 31.03 -3.32
CA PRO A 29 26.69 29.77 -3.00
C PRO A 29 27.89 29.47 -3.92
N HIS A 30 28.75 28.49 -3.59
CA HIS A 30 29.39 27.59 -4.56
C HIS A 30 30.05 26.39 -3.84
N PRO A 31 29.98 25.16 -4.39
CA PRO A 31 30.55 23.96 -3.79
C PRO A 31 31.95 23.68 -4.34
N GLN A 32 32.88 23.29 -3.46
CA GLN A 32 34.13 22.65 -3.87
C GLN A 32 34.23 21.26 -3.26
N CYS A 33 34.30 20.29 -4.18
CA CYS A 33 34.65 18.89 -3.99
C CYS A 33 36.08 18.78 -3.45
N LEU A 34 36.30 18.08 -2.34
CA LEU A 34 37.62 17.53 -1.99
C LEU A 34 37.44 16.28 -1.10
N THR A 35 37.75 15.14 -1.71
CA THR A 35 38.02 13.84 -1.10
C THR A 35 39.13 13.94 -0.04
N ARG A 36 38.94 13.33 1.14
CA ARG A 36 40.06 12.75 1.92
C ARG A 36 39.55 11.72 2.94
N GLN A 37 40.01 10.50 2.76
CA GLN A 37 40.02 9.43 3.76
C GLN A 37 40.89 9.87 4.95
N SER A 38 40.40 9.64 6.17
CA SER A 38 41.26 9.56 7.35
C SER A 38 40.77 8.44 8.26
N ALA A 39 41.53 7.35 8.25
CA ALA A 39 41.45 6.31 9.26
C ALA A 39 42.07 6.84 10.57
N LEU A 40 41.35 6.71 11.67
CA LEU A 40 41.87 6.95 13.02
C LEU A 40 41.88 5.62 13.78
N GLN A 41 43.08 5.07 13.93
CA GLN A 41 43.38 3.99 14.87
C GLN A 41 43.65 4.60 16.26
N PHE A 42 43.13 3.96 17.30
CA PHE A 42 43.65 4.10 18.68
C PHE A 42 43.80 2.71 19.34
N PRO A 43 44.72 2.56 20.31
CA PRO A 43 45.51 1.35 20.47
C PRO A 43 45.03 0.40 21.57
N LEU A 44 45.31 -0.90 21.36
CA LEU A 44 45.22 -1.94 22.38
C LEU A 44 46.26 -1.73 23.48
N LYS A 45 45.83 -1.83 24.74
CA LYS A 45 46.67 -2.29 25.86
C LYS A 45 45.97 -3.46 26.55
N ASN A 46 46.57 -4.64 26.41
CA ASN A 46 46.28 -5.81 27.23
C ASN A 46 47.07 -5.70 28.54
N HIS A 47 46.40 -5.91 29.67
CA HIS A 47 47.02 -6.51 30.85
C HIS A 47 46.11 -7.63 31.37
N LEU A 48 46.74 -8.79 31.55
CA LEU A 48 46.18 -10.05 31.99
C LEU A 48 45.88 -10.04 33.50
N GLY A 49 44.76 -10.65 33.87
CA GLY A 49 44.44 -11.09 35.23
C GLY A 49 43.46 -12.27 35.15
N HIS A 50 43.99 -13.47 35.34
CA HIS A 50 43.29 -14.77 35.28
C HIS A 50 42.10 -14.86 36.22
N TRP A 51 40.93 -15.35 35.75
CA TRP A 51 40.05 -16.30 36.46
C TRP A 51 39.27 -17.12 35.43
N ASN A 52 39.35 -18.46 35.53
CA ASN A 52 38.75 -19.46 34.65
C ASN A 52 37.23 -19.58 34.86
N ILE A 53 36.42 -19.39 33.80
CA ILE A 53 35.12 -20.08 33.65
C ILE A 53 34.95 -20.47 32.17
N ARG A 54 34.89 -21.78 31.90
CA ARG A 54 34.48 -22.34 30.60
C ARG A 54 33.03 -21.88 30.30
N LYS A 55 32.83 -21.14 29.22
CA LYS A 55 31.54 -21.03 28.52
C LYS A 55 31.78 -21.33 27.04
N ASN A 56 31.31 -22.52 26.62
CA ASN A 56 31.02 -22.80 25.22
C ASN A 56 29.84 -21.92 24.78
N GLY A 57 29.91 -21.40 23.55
CA GLY A 57 28.85 -20.64 22.90
C GLY A 57 29.29 -19.22 22.56
N SER A 58 29.95 -19.06 21.40
CA SER A 58 30.16 -17.73 20.82
C SER A 58 28.80 -17.12 20.42
N PRO A 59 28.51 -15.85 20.75
CA PRO A 59 27.33 -15.17 20.23
C PRO A 59 27.54 -14.91 18.73
N LEU A 60 26.77 -15.61 17.89
CA LEU A 60 26.67 -15.36 16.46
C LEU A 60 26.20 -13.91 16.26
N THR A 61 27.13 -13.04 15.87
CA THR A 61 26.87 -11.63 15.58
C THR A 61 25.92 -11.53 14.37
N VAL A 62 25.07 -10.49 14.30
CA VAL A 62 24.18 -10.24 13.15
C VAL A 62 24.92 -10.35 11.81
N LYS A 63 26.16 -9.88 11.78
CA LYS A 63 27.07 -10.01 10.64
C LYS A 63 27.37 -11.46 10.27
N ALA A 64 27.60 -12.35 11.23
CA ALA A 64 27.89 -13.76 10.98
C ALA A 64 26.69 -14.54 10.42
N VAL A 65 25.45 -14.17 10.76
CA VAL A 65 24.26 -14.79 10.12
C VAL A 65 24.03 -14.24 8.72
N LEU A 66 24.18 -12.93 8.52
CA LEU A 66 24.19 -12.32 7.19
C LEU A 66 25.35 -12.85 6.31
N ASP A 67 26.51 -13.14 6.90
CA ASP A 67 27.70 -13.69 6.23
C ASP A 67 27.58 -15.22 6.03
N SER A 68 26.86 -15.94 6.89
CA SER A 68 26.58 -17.39 6.75
C SER A 68 25.52 -17.67 5.68
N ILE A 69 24.65 -16.69 5.40
CA ILE A 69 23.83 -16.64 4.19
C ILE A 69 24.79 -16.22 3.06
N ARG A 70 25.70 -17.12 2.69
CA ARG A 70 26.60 -16.89 1.56
C ARG A 70 25.75 -16.76 0.30
N VAL A 71 25.81 -15.53 -0.22
CA VAL A 71 25.64 -15.17 -1.62
C VAL A 71 26.43 -16.16 -2.48
N GLU A 72 25.78 -17.24 -2.93
CA GLU A 72 26.26 -17.98 -4.08
C GLU A 72 26.11 -17.05 -5.30
N GLU A 73 27.27 -16.74 -5.89
CA GLU A 73 27.53 -16.00 -7.13
C GLU A 73 26.32 -15.32 -7.76
N ILE A 74 26.04 -14.10 -7.29
CA ILE A 74 25.11 -13.27 -8.01
C ILE A 74 25.89 -12.51 -9.10
N GLY A 75 25.62 -12.89 -10.36
CA GLY A 75 26.31 -12.45 -11.57
C GLY A 75 26.47 -10.92 -11.71
N SER A 76 27.51 -10.55 -12.45
CA SER A 76 27.92 -9.17 -12.73
C SER A 76 26.77 -8.34 -13.32
N GLY A 77 26.21 -7.42 -12.52
CA GLY A 77 25.14 -6.51 -12.93
C GLY A 77 24.20 -6.04 -11.81
N MET A 78 24.35 -6.54 -10.58
CA MET A 78 23.34 -6.30 -9.55
C MET A 78 23.37 -4.95 -8.83
N ARG A 79 22.19 -4.32 -8.78
CA ARG A 79 21.81 -3.22 -7.89
C ARG A 79 21.89 -3.67 -6.43
N ASN A 80 22.24 -2.75 -5.52
CA ASN A 80 22.28 -3.00 -4.08
C ASN A 80 20.87 -3.39 -3.55
N PRO A 81 20.63 -4.66 -3.18
CA PRO A 81 19.31 -5.16 -2.79
C PRO A 81 18.89 -4.69 -1.39
N SER A 82 19.74 -3.90 -0.71
CA SER A 82 19.45 -3.35 0.61
C SER A 82 18.44 -2.21 0.61
N VAL A 83 18.09 -1.64 -0.56
CA VAL A 83 17.13 -0.53 -0.67
C VAL A 83 15.96 -0.93 -1.54
N SER A 84 14.73 -0.64 -1.11
CA SER A 84 13.49 -1.04 -1.80
C SER A 84 13.42 -0.62 -3.28
N THR A 85 13.96 0.56 -3.64
CA THR A 85 13.93 1.04 -5.03
C THR A 85 14.75 0.18 -6.00
N SER A 86 15.68 -0.64 -5.50
CA SER A 86 16.44 -1.58 -6.33
C SER A 86 15.58 -2.68 -6.96
N TYR A 87 14.44 -3.02 -6.33
CA TYR A 87 13.49 -4.04 -6.78
C TYR A 87 12.54 -3.54 -7.87
N ARG A 88 12.52 -2.24 -8.19
CA ARG A 88 11.78 -1.75 -9.37
C ARG A 88 12.37 -2.37 -10.63
N ASN A 89 11.55 -3.05 -11.42
CA ASN A 89 11.96 -3.60 -12.71
C ASN A 89 12.58 -2.48 -13.59
N PRO A 90 13.87 -2.60 -13.99
CA PRO A 90 14.55 -1.59 -14.81
C PRO A 90 13.93 -1.42 -16.20
N ASN A 91 13.29 -2.45 -16.74
CA ASN A 91 12.73 -2.44 -18.09
C ASN A 91 11.40 -1.67 -18.17
N LEU A 92 10.78 -1.36 -17.03
CA LEU A 92 9.57 -0.54 -17.02
C LEU A 92 9.94 0.92 -17.34
N PRO A 93 9.32 1.53 -18.37
CA PRO A 93 9.56 2.92 -18.69
C PRO A 93 9.12 3.81 -17.52
N LYS A 94 9.90 4.86 -17.25
CA LYS A 94 9.54 5.83 -16.23
C LYS A 94 8.48 6.80 -16.76
N PRO A 95 7.58 7.30 -15.90
CA PRO A 95 6.63 8.33 -16.28
C PRO A 95 7.31 9.69 -16.49
N ASN A 96 6.73 10.53 -17.36
CA ASN A 96 7.10 11.93 -17.44
C ASN A 96 6.81 12.63 -16.11
N GLN A 97 7.82 13.23 -15.50
CA GLN A 97 7.73 13.75 -14.14
C GLN A 97 6.80 14.97 -14.02
N THR A 98 6.75 15.84 -15.04
CA THR A 98 5.86 17.01 -15.05
C THR A 98 4.39 16.58 -14.98
N VAL A 99 4.00 15.60 -15.81
CA VAL A 99 2.62 15.09 -15.80
C VAL A 99 2.34 14.28 -14.51
N LEU A 100 3.32 13.52 -14.01
CA LEU A 100 3.18 12.75 -12.77
C LEU A 100 2.93 13.64 -11.55
N GLU A 101 3.59 14.80 -11.47
CA GLU A 101 3.37 15.80 -10.43
C GLU A 101 1.99 16.44 -10.52
N ALA A 102 1.50 16.69 -11.73
CA ALA A 102 0.14 17.18 -11.96
C ALA A 102 -0.90 16.15 -11.52
N GLN A 103 -0.77 14.89 -11.93
CA GLN A 103 -1.63 13.78 -11.51
C GLN A 103 -1.65 13.61 -9.98
N ALA A 104 -0.51 13.85 -9.31
CA ALA A 104 -0.45 13.83 -7.85
C ALA A 104 -1.37 14.88 -7.19
N ARG A 105 -1.76 15.94 -7.90
CA ARG A 105 -2.63 17.01 -7.42
C ARG A 105 -4.09 16.85 -7.89
N VAL A 106 -4.31 16.47 -9.15
CA VAL A 106 -5.65 16.51 -9.78
C VAL A 106 -6.36 15.17 -9.86
N CYS A 107 -5.64 14.04 -9.84
CA CYS A 107 -6.26 12.70 -9.87
C CYS A 107 -6.64 12.24 -8.44
N THR A 108 -7.36 13.08 -7.69
CA THR A 108 -7.84 12.75 -6.34
C THR A 108 -9.34 12.94 -6.26
N GLY A 109 -9.96 12.53 -5.14
CA GLY A 109 -11.41 12.57 -4.99
C GLY A 109 -11.98 14.00 -4.91
N PRO A 110 -13.31 14.13 -4.81
CA PRO A 110 -14.07 15.38 -4.89
C PRO A 110 -13.78 16.39 -3.77
N THR A 111 -13.03 15.99 -2.73
CA THR A 111 -12.69 16.86 -1.59
C THR A 111 -11.19 17.08 -1.42
N GLN A 112 -10.36 16.33 -2.15
CA GLN A 112 -8.90 16.31 -1.98
C GLN A 112 -8.15 16.86 -3.20
N THR A 113 -8.87 17.16 -4.26
CA THR A 113 -8.32 17.72 -5.50
C THR A 113 -7.76 19.10 -5.25
N ARG A 114 -6.55 19.32 -5.79
CA ARG A 114 -5.87 20.62 -5.74
C ARG A 114 -5.66 21.08 -7.17
N PRO A 115 -6.55 21.94 -7.70
CA PRO A 115 -6.42 22.49 -9.05
C PRO A 115 -5.01 23.04 -9.31
N LEU A 116 -4.55 22.91 -10.55
CA LEU A 116 -3.28 23.50 -10.99
C LEU A 116 -3.44 25.02 -11.09
N ASN A 117 -2.39 25.78 -10.79
CA ASN A 117 -2.35 27.19 -11.17
C ASN A 117 -2.04 27.34 -12.67
N GLN A 118 -2.09 28.57 -13.20
CA GLN A 118 -1.88 28.82 -14.63
C GLN A 118 -0.50 28.32 -15.12
N GLU A 119 0.58 28.66 -14.42
CA GLU A 119 1.94 28.24 -14.79
C GLU A 119 2.05 26.70 -14.86
N GLN A 120 1.52 26.01 -13.86
CA GLN A 120 1.50 24.55 -13.80
C GLN A 120 0.67 23.95 -14.93
N ALA A 121 -0.53 24.48 -15.19
CA ALA A 121 -1.40 23.98 -16.24
C ALA A 121 -0.79 24.18 -17.63
N PHE A 122 -0.21 25.36 -17.91
CA PHE A 122 0.49 25.64 -19.16
C PHE A 122 1.67 24.69 -19.36
N LYS A 123 2.51 24.50 -18.33
CA LYS A 123 3.66 23.60 -18.40
C LYS A 123 3.23 22.17 -18.72
N VAL A 124 2.19 21.66 -18.06
CA VAL A 124 1.70 20.29 -18.26
C VAL A 124 1.16 20.09 -19.68
N LEU A 125 0.30 20.98 -20.16
CA LEU A 125 -0.30 20.86 -21.50
C LEU A 125 0.74 21.08 -22.61
N GLU A 126 1.72 21.96 -22.40
CA GLU A 126 2.85 22.13 -23.31
C GLU A 126 3.69 20.85 -23.39
N THR A 127 4.04 20.25 -22.25
CA THR A 127 4.77 18.97 -22.20
C THR A 127 4.00 17.86 -22.92
N ILE A 128 2.68 17.76 -22.71
CA ILE A 128 1.83 16.80 -23.41
C ILE A 128 1.87 17.04 -24.93
N LEU A 129 1.72 18.28 -25.38
CA LEU A 129 1.74 18.62 -26.80
C LEU A 129 3.09 18.31 -27.45
N LYS A 130 4.20 18.68 -26.79
CA LYS A 130 5.56 18.36 -27.26
C LYS A 130 5.76 16.85 -27.35
N SER A 131 5.29 16.10 -26.36
CA SER A 131 5.38 14.63 -26.37
C SER A 131 4.59 14.02 -27.54
N ALA A 132 3.35 14.48 -27.76
CA ALA A 132 2.50 14.00 -28.85
C ALA A 132 3.11 14.28 -30.24
N LYS A 133 3.90 15.35 -30.38
CA LYS A 133 4.63 15.69 -31.61
C LYS A 133 6.00 15.02 -31.73
N GLY A 134 6.45 14.26 -30.73
CA GLY A 134 7.80 13.68 -30.69
C GLY A 134 8.91 14.70 -30.49
N GLU A 135 8.60 15.86 -29.91
CA GLU A 135 9.51 17.00 -29.72
C GLU A 135 10.26 16.98 -28.37
N LEU A 136 9.92 16.06 -27.45
CA LEU A 136 10.65 15.86 -26.20
C LEU A 136 11.96 15.08 -26.46
N LYS A 137 13.11 15.70 -26.20
CA LYS A 137 14.45 15.14 -26.48
C LYS A 137 15.19 14.64 -25.25
N ASP A 138 15.01 15.30 -24.10
CA ASP A 138 15.78 15.05 -22.86
C ASP A 138 14.88 14.72 -21.64
N GLU A 139 13.62 14.38 -21.89
CA GLU A 139 12.64 13.99 -20.87
C GLU A 139 11.94 12.70 -21.29
N GLU A 140 11.46 11.91 -20.32
CA GLU A 140 10.59 10.78 -20.61
C GLU A 140 9.33 11.24 -21.36
N GLN A 141 8.92 10.47 -22.37
CA GLN A 141 7.67 10.73 -23.09
C GLN A 141 6.46 10.57 -22.15
N VAL A 142 5.41 11.35 -22.41
CA VAL A 142 4.14 11.19 -21.69
C VAL A 142 3.47 9.92 -22.19
N SER A 143 3.29 8.94 -21.31
CA SER A 143 2.70 7.66 -21.69
C SER A 143 1.19 7.76 -21.92
N LYS A 144 0.63 6.79 -22.65
CA LYS A 144 -0.83 6.64 -22.81
C LYS A 144 -1.54 6.53 -21.46
N ALA A 145 -0.96 5.77 -20.52
CA ALA A 145 -1.47 5.67 -19.16
C ALA A 145 -1.51 7.03 -18.44
N GLN A 146 -0.48 7.87 -18.60
CA GLN A 146 -0.47 9.22 -18.04
C GLN A 146 -1.56 10.11 -18.63
N LEU A 147 -1.72 10.08 -19.96
CA LEU A 147 -2.74 10.86 -20.66
C LEU A 147 -4.15 10.45 -20.22
N GLY A 148 -4.45 9.15 -20.19
CA GLY A 148 -5.76 8.65 -19.78
C GLY A 148 -6.12 9.03 -18.34
N ALA A 149 -5.18 8.87 -17.41
CA ALA A 149 -5.38 9.28 -16.01
C ALA A 149 -5.54 10.80 -15.84
N PHE A 150 -4.72 11.59 -16.54
CA PHE A 150 -4.79 13.06 -16.46
C PHE A 150 -6.09 13.60 -17.05
N PHE A 151 -6.44 13.20 -18.27
CA PHE A 151 -7.65 13.70 -18.93
C PHE A 151 -8.94 13.18 -18.28
N ALA A 152 -8.98 11.94 -17.78
CA ALA A 152 -10.12 11.47 -17.00
C ALA A 152 -10.36 12.37 -15.77
N ALA A 153 -9.28 12.78 -15.10
CA ALA A 153 -9.38 13.71 -13.99
C ALA A 153 -9.87 15.10 -14.41
N MET A 154 -9.41 15.63 -15.54
CA MET A 154 -9.90 16.90 -16.06
C MET A 154 -11.40 16.82 -16.40
N THR A 155 -11.83 15.77 -17.09
CA THR A 155 -13.24 15.55 -17.50
C THR A 155 -14.18 15.43 -16.29
N ILE A 156 -13.88 14.54 -15.34
CA ILE A 156 -14.71 14.33 -14.16
C ILE A 156 -14.81 15.60 -13.31
N ARG A 157 -13.69 16.32 -13.17
CA ARG A 157 -13.67 17.59 -12.42
C ARG A 157 -14.52 18.66 -13.07
N ALA A 158 -14.57 18.73 -14.40
CA ALA A 158 -15.42 19.69 -15.10
C ALA A 158 -16.91 19.36 -14.92
N ASN A 159 -17.26 18.07 -14.91
CA ASN A 159 -18.66 17.63 -14.95
C ASN A 159 -19.31 17.46 -13.58
N ALA A 160 -18.62 16.84 -12.62
CA ALA A 160 -19.26 16.24 -11.45
C ALA A 160 -18.75 16.76 -10.10
N PHE A 161 -17.58 17.40 -10.07
CA PHE A 161 -16.97 17.81 -8.81
C PHE A 161 -17.51 19.15 -8.29
N PRO A 162 -17.48 19.39 -6.96
CA PRO A 162 -17.79 20.70 -6.38
C PRO A 162 -16.83 21.79 -6.84
N GLU A 163 -17.32 23.04 -6.91
CA GLU A 163 -16.61 24.23 -7.43
C GLU A 163 -15.15 24.36 -6.94
N SER A 164 -14.90 24.14 -5.65
CA SER A 164 -13.55 24.23 -5.05
C SER A 164 -12.53 23.23 -5.60
N THR A 165 -13.00 22.20 -6.31
CA THR A 165 -12.21 21.13 -6.93
C THR A 165 -12.43 21.01 -8.43
N GLN A 166 -13.27 21.86 -9.03
CA GLN A 166 -13.37 22.03 -10.49
C GLN A 166 -12.14 22.72 -11.05
N TRP A 167 -12.12 22.99 -12.35
CA TRP A 167 -11.00 23.67 -13.00
C TRP A 167 -10.76 25.05 -12.41
N SER A 168 -9.48 25.38 -12.17
CA SER A 168 -9.10 26.75 -11.89
C SER A 168 -9.21 27.62 -13.15
N GLU A 169 -9.26 28.94 -12.97
CA GLU A 169 -9.14 29.89 -14.10
C GLU A 169 -7.88 29.63 -14.94
N GLY A 170 -6.77 29.25 -14.27
CA GLY A 170 -5.51 28.93 -14.93
C GLY A 170 -5.59 27.66 -15.77
N GLU A 171 -6.29 26.62 -15.30
CA GLU A 171 -6.54 25.40 -16.06
C GLU A 171 -7.44 25.67 -17.26
N SER A 172 -8.52 26.44 -17.08
CA SER A 172 -9.42 26.85 -18.16
C SER A 172 -8.69 27.67 -19.24
N CYS A 173 -7.86 28.63 -18.83
CA CYS A 173 -7.03 29.43 -19.73
C CYS A 173 -6.04 28.56 -20.52
N ALA A 174 -5.33 27.66 -19.84
CA ALA A 174 -4.39 26.76 -20.49
C ALA A 174 -5.09 25.80 -21.48
N MET A 175 -6.24 25.25 -21.09
CA MET A 175 -7.00 24.35 -21.95
C MET A 175 -7.49 25.06 -23.21
N ASN A 176 -8.05 26.26 -23.09
CA ASN A 176 -8.47 27.07 -24.24
C ASN A 176 -7.30 27.37 -25.20
N HIS A 177 -6.09 27.55 -24.68
CA HIS A 177 -4.90 27.81 -25.48
C HIS A 177 -4.40 26.54 -26.22
N TYR A 178 -4.32 25.40 -25.54
CA TYR A 178 -3.68 24.20 -26.06
C TYR A 178 -4.63 23.21 -26.73
N TRP A 179 -5.90 23.14 -26.32
CA TRP A 179 -6.85 22.14 -26.82
C TRP A 179 -6.97 22.10 -28.34
N PRO A 180 -7.05 23.23 -29.08
CA PRO A 180 -7.10 23.19 -30.54
C PRO A 180 -5.90 22.50 -31.19
N GLN A 181 -4.72 22.55 -30.56
CA GLN A 181 -3.52 21.86 -31.04
C GLN A 181 -3.48 20.40 -30.59
N LEU A 182 -3.87 20.15 -29.33
CA LEU A 182 -3.92 18.82 -28.74
C LEU A 182 -4.90 17.91 -29.48
N VAL A 183 -6.10 18.39 -29.82
CA VAL A 183 -7.11 17.60 -30.53
C VAL A 183 -6.67 17.16 -31.93
N ARG A 184 -5.69 17.84 -32.53
CA ARG A 184 -5.09 17.46 -33.82
C ARG A 184 -3.91 16.49 -33.66
N ALA A 185 -3.30 16.43 -32.48
CA ALA A 185 -2.07 15.67 -32.22
C ALA A 185 -2.32 14.39 -31.41
N LEU A 186 -3.36 14.38 -30.57
CA LEU A 186 -3.70 13.27 -29.68
C LEU A 186 -4.52 12.20 -30.43
N PRO A 187 -4.39 10.93 -30.03
CA PRO A 187 -5.18 9.85 -30.62
C PRO A 187 -6.66 9.90 -30.18
N PRO A 188 -7.59 9.29 -30.94
CA PRO A 188 -9.04 9.39 -30.71
C PRO A 188 -9.51 8.93 -29.33
N ASP A 189 -8.88 7.91 -28.77
CA ASP A 189 -9.18 7.39 -27.42
C ASP A 189 -8.91 8.44 -26.33
N ILE A 190 -7.81 9.20 -26.45
CA ILE A 190 -7.50 10.32 -25.54
C ILE A 190 -8.49 11.47 -25.72
N ILE A 191 -8.85 11.78 -26.96
CA ILE A 191 -9.84 12.84 -27.26
C ILE A 191 -11.19 12.47 -26.65
N PHE A 192 -11.60 11.21 -26.76
CA PHE A 192 -12.79 10.68 -26.09
C PHE A 192 -12.71 10.83 -24.56
N ILE A 193 -11.60 10.44 -23.93
CA ILE A 193 -11.46 10.56 -22.47
C ILE A 193 -11.57 12.02 -22.01
N ALA A 194 -10.96 12.93 -22.76
CA ALA A 194 -10.93 14.36 -22.47
C ALA A 194 -12.28 15.06 -22.75
N ASP A 195 -13.02 14.63 -23.76
CA ASP A 195 -14.26 15.28 -24.17
C ASP A 195 -15.29 14.27 -24.70
N PRO A 196 -15.83 13.39 -23.83
CA PRO A 196 -16.67 12.25 -24.24
C PRO A 196 -17.96 12.67 -24.96
N GLU A 197 -18.48 13.85 -24.63
CA GLU A 197 -19.70 14.44 -25.21
C GLU A 197 -19.40 15.58 -26.20
N GLY A 198 -18.13 15.95 -26.38
CA GLY A 198 -17.73 16.98 -27.35
C GLY A 198 -18.06 18.42 -26.94
N THR A 199 -18.30 18.69 -25.65
CA THR A 199 -18.74 20.00 -25.15
C THR A 199 -17.88 20.56 -24.02
N ILE A 200 -16.98 19.76 -23.44
CA ILE A 200 -16.24 20.10 -22.22
C ILE A 200 -15.03 20.99 -22.54
N MET A 201 -14.33 20.69 -23.64
CA MET A 201 -13.05 21.33 -23.97
C MET A 201 -13.20 22.57 -24.89
N GLY A 202 -14.42 23.09 -25.03
CA GLY A 202 -14.73 24.38 -25.68
C GLY A 202 -14.77 24.39 -27.21
N ALA A 203 -13.92 23.62 -27.89
CA ALA A 203 -14.00 23.40 -29.34
C ALA A 203 -14.74 22.09 -29.60
N GLY A 204 -16.03 22.19 -29.94
CA GLY A 204 -16.85 20.99 -30.12
C GLY A 204 -16.29 20.05 -31.18
N THR A 205 -16.11 18.78 -30.83
CA THR A 205 -15.62 17.74 -31.75
C THR A 205 -16.58 16.57 -31.78
N SER A 206 -16.73 15.94 -32.95
CA SER A 206 -17.54 14.71 -33.08
C SER A 206 -16.78 13.46 -32.65
N ILE A 207 -15.46 13.56 -32.38
CA ILE A 207 -14.59 12.41 -32.10
C ILE A 207 -15.03 11.71 -30.82
N GLY A 208 -15.16 12.43 -29.70
CA GLY A 208 -15.58 11.84 -28.42
C GLY A 208 -16.96 11.17 -28.48
N PRO A 209 -18.01 11.87 -28.94
CA PRO A 209 -19.35 11.29 -29.07
C PRO A 209 -19.41 10.04 -29.95
N GLN A 210 -18.59 9.97 -31.01
CA GLN A 210 -18.59 8.86 -31.96
C GLN A 210 -17.59 7.76 -31.62
N PHE A 211 -16.74 7.94 -30.60
CA PHE A 211 -15.76 6.94 -30.21
C PHE A 211 -16.44 5.76 -29.51
N VAL A 212 -16.21 4.55 -30.03
CA VAL A 212 -16.77 3.30 -29.52
C VAL A 212 -15.69 2.25 -29.22
N GLY A 213 -14.41 2.56 -29.38
CA GLY A 213 -13.32 1.57 -29.27
C GLY A 213 -13.10 0.77 -30.56
N THR A 214 -11.98 0.03 -30.64
CA THR A 214 -11.56 -0.68 -31.86
C THR A 214 -11.83 -2.19 -31.82
N VAL A 215 -11.94 -2.77 -30.64
CA VAL A 215 -12.20 -4.19 -30.39
C VAL A 215 -13.30 -4.36 -29.35
N THR A 216 -13.92 -5.53 -29.27
CA THR A 216 -15.08 -5.78 -28.38
C THR A 216 -14.79 -5.46 -26.91
N SER A 217 -13.59 -5.78 -26.41
CA SER A 217 -13.17 -5.45 -25.05
C SER A 217 -13.06 -3.94 -24.83
N GLU A 218 -12.58 -3.18 -25.82
CA GLU A 218 -12.59 -1.72 -25.79
C GLU A 218 -14.01 -1.15 -25.88
N MET A 219 -14.90 -1.74 -26.68
CA MET A 219 -16.29 -1.28 -26.77
C MET A 219 -17.00 -1.35 -25.41
N ARG A 220 -16.79 -2.45 -24.67
CA ARG A 220 -17.31 -2.59 -23.30
C ARG A 220 -16.69 -1.55 -22.36
N LEU A 221 -15.37 -1.37 -22.42
CA LEU A 221 -14.67 -0.41 -21.58
C LEU A 221 -15.09 1.04 -21.88
N VAL A 222 -15.27 1.41 -23.14
CA VAL A 222 -15.74 2.74 -23.56
C VAL A 222 -17.16 3.00 -23.07
N GLY A 223 -18.05 2.01 -23.16
CA GLY A 223 -19.40 2.11 -22.60
C GLY A 223 -19.37 2.42 -21.11
N ALA A 224 -18.60 1.65 -20.34
CA ALA A 224 -18.41 1.87 -18.90
C ALA A 224 -17.76 3.23 -18.58
N LEU A 225 -16.79 3.66 -19.41
CA LEU A 225 -16.10 4.93 -19.24
C LEU A 225 -17.03 6.13 -19.40
N ARG A 226 -18.06 6.09 -20.24
CA ARG A 226 -19.01 7.21 -20.36
C ARG A 226 -19.68 7.51 -19.03
N GLU A 227 -20.12 6.48 -18.32
CA GLU A 227 -20.72 6.64 -16.99
C GLU A 227 -19.70 7.11 -15.95
N VAL A 228 -18.51 6.49 -15.93
CA VAL A 228 -17.45 6.87 -14.99
C VAL A 228 -16.99 8.32 -15.20
N LEU A 229 -16.80 8.76 -16.45
CA LEU A 229 -16.38 10.13 -16.78
C LEU A 229 -17.47 11.18 -16.49
N ALA A 230 -18.73 10.76 -16.42
CA ALA A 230 -19.85 11.58 -15.96
C ALA A 230 -19.96 11.66 -14.42
N GLY A 231 -19.07 11.00 -13.67
CA GLY A 231 -19.12 10.94 -12.21
C GLY A 231 -20.01 9.82 -11.65
N GLY A 232 -20.45 8.89 -12.50
CA GLY A 232 -21.30 7.75 -12.13
C GLY A 232 -20.56 6.56 -11.54
N HIS A 233 -21.32 5.53 -11.17
CA HIS A 233 -20.85 4.30 -10.55
C HIS A 233 -21.42 3.07 -11.26
N LEU A 234 -20.59 2.06 -11.43
CA LEU A 234 -20.96 0.87 -12.18
C LEU A 234 -21.52 -0.24 -11.29
N GLY A 235 -22.29 -1.13 -11.90
CA GLY A 235 -22.74 -2.38 -11.30
C GLY A 235 -21.62 -3.39 -11.10
N TYR A 236 -21.89 -4.40 -10.27
CA TYR A 236 -20.92 -5.48 -9.98
C TYR A 236 -20.51 -6.26 -11.24
N GLU A 237 -21.48 -6.68 -12.05
CA GLU A 237 -21.25 -7.48 -13.26
C GLU A 237 -20.52 -6.68 -14.34
N GLU A 238 -20.81 -5.38 -14.43
CA GLU A 238 -20.17 -4.47 -15.39
C GLU A 238 -18.68 -4.32 -15.09
N VAL A 239 -18.32 -4.04 -13.83
CA VAL A 239 -16.91 -3.95 -13.43
C VAL A 239 -16.20 -5.29 -13.63
N GLN A 240 -16.82 -6.40 -13.21
CA GLN A 240 -16.20 -7.73 -13.35
C GLN A 240 -15.98 -8.09 -14.83
N GLY A 241 -16.97 -7.84 -15.67
CA GLY A 241 -16.92 -8.09 -17.11
C GLY A 241 -15.93 -7.19 -17.84
N VAL A 242 -15.73 -5.94 -17.39
CA VAL A 242 -14.66 -5.07 -17.89
C VAL A 242 -13.29 -5.62 -17.50
N LEU A 243 -13.07 -5.93 -16.21
CA LEU A 243 -11.76 -6.38 -15.73
C LEU A 243 -11.30 -7.68 -16.40
N LYS A 244 -12.21 -8.66 -16.58
CA LYS A 244 -11.90 -9.93 -17.23
C LYS A 244 -11.61 -9.80 -18.73
N ASP A 245 -12.20 -8.80 -19.40
CA ASP A 245 -11.97 -8.56 -20.83
C ASP A 245 -10.68 -7.79 -21.12
N VAL A 246 -10.25 -6.93 -20.19
CA VAL A 246 -9.12 -6.00 -20.39
C VAL A 246 -7.80 -6.51 -19.79
N LEU A 247 -7.85 -7.52 -18.91
CA LEU A 247 -6.67 -8.11 -18.26
C LEU A 247 -6.50 -9.60 -18.63
N PRO A 248 -5.27 -10.14 -18.66
CA PRO A 248 -3.99 -9.48 -18.35
C PRO A 248 -3.53 -8.48 -19.43
N LEU A 249 -2.72 -7.50 -19.06
CA LEU A 249 -2.01 -6.69 -20.05
C LEU A 249 -0.92 -7.53 -20.72
N LYS A 250 -1.10 -7.81 -22.01
CA LYS A 250 -0.10 -8.49 -22.83
C LYS A 250 0.95 -7.47 -23.31
N LEU A 251 2.23 -7.77 -23.09
CA LEU A 251 3.36 -6.91 -23.45
C LEU A 251 3.61 -6.83 -24.97
N GLU A 252 3.14 -7.78 -25.78
CA GLU A 252 3.57 -7.94 -27.19
C GLU A 252 2.45 -8.09 -28.24
N ASP A 253 1.15 -7.99 -27.90
CA ASP A 253 0.06 -8.18 -28.88
C ASP A 253 -0.66 -6.87 -29.29
N SER A 254 -0.92 -6.76 -30.60
CA SER A 254 -1.71 -5.70 -31.28
C SER A 254 -3.22 -5.68 -30.93
N HIS A 255 -3.66 -6.58 -30.05
CA HIS A 255 -5.05 -6.71 -29.57
C HIS A 255 -5.21 -6.37 -28.08
N SER A 256 -4.20 -5.77 -27.44
CA SER A 256 -4.32 -5.26 -26.08
C SER A 256 -5.18 -3.99 -26.03
N VAL A 257 -6.00 -3.88 -24.99
CA VAL A 257 -6.83 -2.70 -24.73
C VAL A 257 -5.94 -1.48 -24.50
N SER A 258 -6.34 -0.31 -25.01
CA SER A 258 -5.57 0.91 -24.83
C SER A 258 -5.30 1.21 -23.34
N GLU A 259 -4.03 1.34 -22.99
CA GLU A 259 -3.59 1.72 -21.64
C GLU A 259 -4.21 3.05 -21.17
N SER A 260 -4.55 3.94 -22.10
CA SER A 260 -5.21 5.20 -21.77
C SER A 260 -6.64 4.99 -21.28
N LEU A 261 -7.41 4.13 -21.94
CA LEU A 261 -8.78 3.80 -21.56
C LEU A 261 -8.78 3.08 -20.21
N LEU A 262 -7.86 2.13 -20.02
CA LEU A 262 -7.75 1.41 -18.75
C LEU A 262 -7.30 2.33 -17.62
N SER A 263 -6.33 3.23 -17.85
CA SER A 263 -5.90 4.17 -16.82
C SER A 263 -6.99 5.21 -16.48
N ALA A 264 -7.74 5.67 -17.49
CA ALA A 264 -8.91 6.53 -17.30
C ALA A 264 -9.98 5.85 -16.45
N PHE A 265 -10.24 4.56 -16.67
CA PHE A 265 -11.21 3.78 -15.92
C PHE A 265 -10.81 3.62 -14.46
N LEU A 266 -9.58 3.19 -14.21
CA LEU A 266 -9.05 2.98 -12.86
C LEU A 266 -8.98 4.29 -12.05
N ILE A 267 -8.58 5.40 -12.68
CA ILE A 267 -8.52 6.71 -12.02
C ILE A 267 -9.90 7.32 -11.88
N GLY A 268 -10.78 7.16 -12.88
CA GLY A 268 -12.14 7.67 -12.83
C GLY A 268 -12.94 7.07 -11.68
N GLN A 269 -12.95 5.74 -11.54
CA GLN A 269 -13.63 5.09 -10.40
C GLN A 269 -13.04 5.50 -9.05
N ARG A 270 -11.71 5.65 -8.96
CA ARG A 270 -11.06 6.20 -7.75
C ARG A 270 -11.59 7.60 -7.43
N MET A 271 -11.69 8.45 -8.45
CA MET A 271 -12.11 9.84 -8.30
C MET A 271 -13.57 9.95 -7.89
N ASN A 272 -14.44 9.08 -8.41
CA ASN A 272 -15.85 9.02 -8.04
C ASN A 272 -16.08 8.45 -6.63
N ARG A 273 -15.06 7.82 -6.04
CA ARG A 273 -15.08 7.04 -4.79
C ARG A 273 -15.85 5.74 -4.96
N GLU A 274 -15.12 4.64 -4.90
CA GLU A 274 -15.65 3.33 -5.21
C GLU A 274 -16.81 2.94 -4.29
N THR A 275 -17.87 2.37 -4.86
CA THR A 275 -18.96 1.77 -4.09
C THR A 275 -18.59 0.37 -3.60
N ASP A 276 -19.33 -0.14 -2.61
CA ASP A 276 -19.19 -1.53 -2.13
C ASP A 276 -19.35 -2.56 -3.25
N ARG A 277 -20.22 -2.29 -4.24
CA ARG A 277 -20.46 -3.20 -5.37
C ARG A 277 -19.26 -3.24 -6.31
N GLU A 278 -18.68 -2.08 -6.61
CA GLU A 278 -17.48 -1.97 -7.45
C GLU A 278 -16.28 -2.62 -6.75
N LEU A 279 -16.05 -2.32 -5.47
CA LEU A 279 -14.98 -2.94 -4.69
C LEU A 279 -15.12 -4.46 -4.59
N LYS A 280 -16.35 -4.97 -4.44
CA LYS A 280 -16.62 -6.40 -4.47
C LYS A 280 -16.27 -7.00 -5.84
N ALA A 281 -16.63 -6.34 -6.95
CA ALA A 281 -16.28 -6.81 -8.29
C ALA A 281 -14.76 -6.88 -8.48
N TYR A 282 -14.03 -5.83 -8.09
CA TYR A 282 -12.56 -5.82 -8.08
C TYR A 282 -11.95 -6.94 -7.22
N CYS A 283 -12.56 -7.26 -6.08
CA CYS A 283 -12.06 -8.27 -5.17
C CYS A 283 -12.21 -9.68 -5.73
N LEU A 284 -13.32 -9.98 -6.41
CA LEU A 284 -13.68 -11.33 -6.85
C LEU A 284 -13.38 -11.61 -8.33
N ALA A 285 -12.98 -10.59 -9.11
CA ALA A 285 -12.81 -10.72 -10.56
C ALA A 285 -11.81 -11.79 -10.99
N PHE A 286 -10.81 -12.11 -10.16
CA PHE A 286 -9.73 -13.04 -10.50
C PHE A 286 -9.62 -14.22 -9.53
N ASP A 287 -10.70 -14.53 -8.79
CA ASP A 287 -10.74 -15.67 -7.88
C ASP A 287 -10.59 -17.02 -8.60
N ASP A 288 -11.06 -17.09 -9.86
CA ASP A 288 -11.05 -18.28 -10.70
C ASP A 288 -9.88 -18.31 -11.69
N GLU A 289 -8.99 -17.31 -11.68
CA GLU A 289 -7.89 -17.16 -12.65
C GLU A 289 -6.97 -18.39 -12.70
N LEU A 290 -6.69 -18.99 -11.54
CA LEU A 290 -5.84 -20.18 -11.40
C LEU A 290 -6.64 -21.43 -10.99
N GLY A 291 -7.97 -21.38 -11.09
CA GLY A 291 -8.87 -22.38 -10.51
C GLY A 291 -9.15 -22.16 -9.01
N PRO A 292 -9.87 -23.08 -8.36
CA PRO A 292 -10.26 -22.91 -6.96
C PRO A 292 -9.04 -22.95 -6.03
N PRO A 293 -9.03 -22.12 -4.97
CA PRO A 293 -7.92 -22.09 -4.01
C PRO A 293 -7.78 -23.44 -3.28
N PRO A 294 -6.55 -23.96 -3.12
CA PRO A 294 -6.32 -25.21 -2.40
C PRO A 294 -6.70 -25.06 -0.93
N THR A 295 -7.15 -26.14 -0.29
CA THR A 295 -7.54 -26.13 1.13
C THR A 295 -6.48 -26.81 1.99
N ALA A 296 -5.87 -26.07 2.91
CA ALA A 296 -4.91 -26.55 3.89
C ALA A 296 -5.57 -27.20 5.11
N ASP A 297 -5.00 -28.30 5.58
CA ASP A 297 -5.40 -29.02 6.79
C ASP A 297 -4.74 -28.42 8.03
N VAL A 298 -5.15 -27.19 8.37
CA VAL A 298 -4.66 -26.44 9.53
C VAL A 298 -5.83 -26.01 10.42
N LYS A 299 -5.57 -25.91 11.73
CA LYS A 299 -6.57 -25.51 12.75
C LYS A 299 -7.09 -24.09 12.51
N SER A 300 -6.22 -23.19 12.07
CA SER A 300 -6.58 -21.83 11.71
C SER A 300 -5.64 -21.27 10.65
N LEU A 301 -6.14 -20.33 9.85
CA LEU A 301 -5.37 -19.61 8.85
C LEU A 301 -5.74 -18.13 8.86
N THR A 302 -4.73 -17.28 9.04
CA THR A 302 -4.89 -15.82 8.96
C THR A 302 -4.21 -15.28 7.70
N HIS A 303 -4.99 -14.62 6.84
CA HIS A 303 -4.49 -13.91 5.66
C HIS A 303 -4.08 -12.47 6.02
N TYR A 304 -2.88 -12.08 5.62
CA TYR A 304 -2.32 -10.76 5.91
C TYR A 304 -2.32 -9.85 4.68
N GLY A 305 -3.32 -8.98 4.64
CA GLY A 305 -3.56 -7.97 3.61
C GLY A 305 -2.87 -6.64 3.88
N GLU A 306 -1.56 -6.60 3.67
CA GLU A 306 -0.79 -5.37 3.75
C GLU A 306 -0.97 -4.47 2.51
N PRO A 307 -0.74 -3.14 2.58
CA PRO A 307 -0.60 -2.32 1.39
C PRO A 307 0.58 -2.80 0.53
N TYR A 308 0.30 -3.17 -0.72
CA TYR A 308 1.31 -3.75 -1.62
C TYR A 308 2.42 -2.75 -2.03
N ASP A 309 2.16 -1.45 -1.92
CA ASP A 309 3.15 -0.40 -2.17
C ASP A 309 4.16 -0.19 -1.02
N GLY A 310 4.02 -0.95 0.07
CA GLY A 310 5.01 -1.08 1.14
C GLY A 310 5.17 0.16 2.03
N ASN A 311 6.12 0.04 2.97
CA ASN A 311 6.44 1.10 3.93
C ASN A 311 7.74 1.79 3.58
N THR A 312 7.83 3.10 3.83
CA THR A 312 8.99 3.90 3.43
C THR A 312 9.80 4.39 4.62
N ARG A 313 9.23 4.48 5.82
CA ARG A 313 9.88 5.13 6.97
C ARG A 313 10.09 4.17 8.12
N PHE A 314 9.07 3.40 8.50
CA PHE A 314 9.07 2.66 9.76
C PHE A 314 9.30 1.16 9.61
N PHE A 315 9.82 0.55 10.68
CA PHE A 315 9.97 -0.89 10.84
C PHE A 315 8.66 -1.64 10.62
N ARG A 316 8.71 -2.70 9.82
CA ARG A 316 7.56 -3.49 9.40
C ARG A 316 7.64 -4.86 10.03
N SER A 317 6.72 -5.16 10.95
CA SER A 317 6.80 -6.32 11.82
C SER A 317 6.11 -7.58 11.27
N THR A 318 5.31 -7.47 10.22
CA THR A 318 4.33 -8.48 9.80
C THR A 318 4.94 -9.84 9.46
N LEU A 319 6.06 -9.88 8.75
CA LEU A 319 6.80 -11.14 8.49
C LEU A 319 7.21 -11.85 9.79
N PHE A 320 7.71 -11.09 10.77
CA PHE A 320 8.16 -11.64 12.05
C PHE A 320 6.98 -12.04 12.94
N VAL A 321 5.87 -11.30 12.86
CA VAL A 321 4.61 -11.67 13.54
C VAL A 321 4.07 -13.00 13.02
N ALA A 322 4.12 -13.25 11.70
CA ALA A 322 3.72 -14.54 11.13
C ALA A 322 4.58 -15.70 11.64
N ALA A 323 5.90 -15.50 11.73
CA ALA A 323 6.81 -16.49 12.31
C ALA A 323 6.50 -16.76 13.79
N VAL A 324 6.19 -15.73 14.58
CA VAL A 324 5.78 -15.88 16.00
C VAL A 324 4.47 -16.66 16.12
N ARG A 325 3.45 -16.28 15.35
CA ARG A 325 2.12 -16.94 15.38
C ARG A 325 2.17 -18.41 15.00
N SER A 326 3.01 -18.76 14.04
CA SER A 326 3.21 -20.16 13.62
C SER A 326 3.74 -21.06 14.75
N CYS A 327 4.40 -20.51 15.77
CA CYS A 327 4.95 -21.29 16.89
C CYS A 327 3.88 -21.92 17.79
N TYR A 328 2.68 -21.35 17.81
CA TYR A 328 1.57 -21.81 18.67
C TYR A 328 0.33 -22.21 17.84
N GLY A 329 0.54 -22.60 16.58
CA GLY A 329 -0.49 -23.24 15.75
C GLY A 329 -1.44 -22.28 15.02
N GLU A 330 -1.18 -20.98 15.04
CA GLU A 330 -1.91 -20.00 14.24
C GLU A 330 -1.22 -19.80 12.90
N SER A 331 -1.64 -20.56 11.88
CA SER A 331 -0.99 -20.49 10.56
C SER A 331 -1.26 -19.15 9.87
N CYS A 332 -0.26 -18.65 9.15
CA CYS A 332 -0.31 -17.32 8.55
C CYS A 332 0.02 -17.36 7.06
N LEU A 333 -0.85 -16.79 6.21
CA LEU A 333 -0.56 -16.56 4.80
C LEU A 333 -0.31 -15.08 4.56
N LEU A 334 0.94 -14.74 4.30
CA LEU A 334 1.34 -13.42 3.82
C LEU A 334 1.15 -13.37 2.31
N HIS A 335 0.65 -12.25 1.79
CA HIS A 335 0.58 -12.02 0.35
C HIS A 335 0.93 -10.59 0.00
N GLY A 336 1.54 -10.38 -1.16
CA GLY A 336 2.10 -9.09 -1.54
C GLY A 336 2.70 -9.09 -2.93
N VAL A 337 3.73 -8.28 -3.11
CA VAL A 337 4.47 -8.14 -4.38
C VAL A 337 5.91 -7.71 -4.12
N ASP A 338 6.79 -7.86 -5.12
CA ASP A 338 8.20 -7.47 -5.03
C ASP A 338 8.39 -5.96 -5.02
N TRP A 339 7.59 -5.25 -5.80
CA TRP A 339 7.62 -3.81 -5.87
C TRP A 339 6.31 -3.27 -6.43
N MET A 340 5.77 -2.22 -5.81
CA MET A 340 4.54 -1.58 -6.30
C MET A 340 4.57 -0.06 -6.08
N PRO A 341 4.18 0.72 -7.11
CA PRO A 341 3.97 2.16 -6.98
C PRO A 341 2.68 2.47 -6.19
N PRO A 342 2.49 3.71 -5.71
CA PRO A 342 3.34 4.88 -5.94
C PRO A 342 4.45 5.06 -4.90
N LYS A 343 4.42 4.32 -3.79
CA LYS A 343 5.44 4.43 -2.76
C LYS A 343 6.73 3.70 -3.14
N GLY A 344 6.63 2.49 -3.69
CA GLY A 344 7.79 1.62 -3.90
C GLY A 344 8.55 1.36 -2.58
N GLY A 345 7.82 1.15 -1.49
CA GLY A 345 8.34 0.89 -0.14
C GLY A 345 8.71 -0.58 0.07
N ILE A 346 9.22 -0.88 1.26
CA ILE A 346 9.64 -2.23 1.65
C ILE A 346 8.41 -3.15 1.74
N THR A 347 8.51 -4.32 1.10
CA THR A 347 7.50 -5.40 1.15
C THR A 347 8.07 -6.66 1.79
N GLU A 348 7.20 -7.60 2.19
CA GLU A 348 7.57 -8.93 2.67
C GLU A 348 8.40 -9.69 1.64
N GLU A 349 8.06 -9.59 0.35
CA GLU A 349 8.78 -10.28 -0.73
C GLU A 349 10.24 -9.82 -0.80
N GLN A 350 10.49 -8.51 -0.68
CA GLN A 350 11.85 -7.97 -0.68
C GLN A 350 12.68 -8.49 0.49
N MET A 351 12.08 -8.54 1.69
CA MET A 351 12.73 -9.09 2.89
C MET A 351 13.04 -10.58 2.70
N LEU A 352 12.07 -11.36 2.22
CA LEU A 352 12.23 -12.79 1.98
C LEU A 352 13.27 -13.09 0.88
N LYS A 353 13.24 -12.36 -0.24
CA LYS A 353 14.25 -12.46 -1.32
C LYS A 353 15.64 -12.13 -0.80
N PHE A 354 15.79 -11.05 -0.03
CA PHE A 354 17.07 -10.66 0.56
C PHE A 354 17.63 -11.73 1.51
N MET A 355 16.76 -12.46 2.21
CA MET A 355 17.14 -13.59 3.08
C MET A 355 17.38 -14.91 2.32
N GLY A 356 17.16 -14.97 1.01
CA GLY A 356 17.36 -16.18 0.20
C GLY A 356 16.18 -17.16 0.16
N ALA A 357 14.98 -16.75 0.58
CA ALA A 357 13.78 -17.59 0.45
C ALA A 357 13.30 -17.68 -1.00
N ASN A 358 12.69 -18.82 -1.36
CA ASN A 358 11.93 -18.89 -2.60
C ASN A 358 10.63 -18.08 -2.44
N THR A 359 10.39 -17.17 -3.39
CA THR A 359 9.20 -16.31 -3.44
C THR A 359 8.33 -16.57 -4.67
N HIS A 360 8.76 -17.49 -5.55
CA HIS A 360 7.96 -18.02 -6.65
C HIS A 360 7.29 -19.31 -6.15
N LEU A 361 6.15 -19.15 -5.51
CA LEU A 361 5.39 -20.23 -4.89
C LEU A 361 3.95 -20.17 -5.39
N SER A 362 3.49 -21.29 -5.97
CA SER A 362 2.08 -21.48 -6.29
C SER A 362 1.24 -21.58 -5.01
N PRO A 363 -0.08 -21.32 -5.08
CA PRO A 363 -0.99 -21.54 -3.96
C PRO A 363 -0.91 -22.96 -3.37
N VAL A 364 -0.65 -23.98 -4.20
CA VAL A 364 -0.50 -25.38 -3.76
C VAL A 364 0.78 -25.58 -2.95
N GLN A 365 1.90 -25.00 -3.38
CA GLN A 365 3.16 -25.05 -2.62
C GLN A 365 3.05 -24.26 -1.31
N ALA A 366 2.32 -23.13 -1.31
CA ALA A 366 2.01 -22.39 -0.10
C ALA A 366 1.18 -23.21 0.90
N LYS A 367 0.18 -23.98 0.42
CA LYS A 367 -0.54 -24.96 1.26
C LYS A 367 0.43 -25.93 1.95
N THR A 368 1.39 -26.50 1.23
CA THR A 368 2.37 -27.43 1.82
C THR A 368 3.19 -26.78 2.94
N LEU A 369 3.60 -25.52 2.78
CA LEU A 369 4.34 -24.77 3.81
C LEU A 369 3.46 -24.42 5.02
N LEU A 370 2.17 -24.16 4.81
CA LEU A 370 1.21 -23.92 5.89
C LEU A 370 0.96 -25.17 6.75
N GLU A 371 0.95 -26.35 6.12
CA GLU A 371 0.77 -27.65 6.77
C GLU A 371 2.06 -28.18 7.43
N ASP A 372 3.22 -27.62 7.07
CA ASP A 372 4.50 -28.05 7.63
C ASP A 372 4.63 -27.63 9.11
N GLY A 373 4.70 -28.64 9.98
CA GLY A 373 4.76 -28.50 11.43
C GLY A 373 6.00 -27.77 11.95
N GLU A 374 7.03 -27.55 11.13
CA GLU A 374 8.26 -26.80 11.43
C GLU A 374 8.28 -25.40 10.80
N VAL A 375 7.28 -25.05 9.98
CA VAL A 375 7.12 -23.75 9.31
C VAL A 375 5.82 -23.05 9.71
N GLY A 376 4.65 -23.57 9.34
CA GLY A 376 3.34 -23.02 9.75
C GLY A 376 2.98 -21.64 9.19
N PHE A 377 3.75 -21.08 8.26
CA PHE A 377 3.38 -19.86 7.53
C PHE A 377 3.88 -19.91 6.08
N ALA A 378 3.25 -19.14 5.21
CA ALA A 378 3.65 -19.05 3.81
C ALA A 378 3.60 -17.62 3.28
N TYR A 379 4.33 -17.36 2.20
CA TYR A 379 4.22 -16.14 1.42
C TYR A 379 3.85 -16.48 -0.03
N VAL A 380 2.89 -15.77 -0.61
CA VAL A 380 2.55 -15.86 -2.03
C VAL A 380 2.59 -14.48 -2.68
N SER A 381 3.35 -14.37 -3.77
CA SER A 381 3.42 -13.13 -4.55
C SER A 381 2.20 -12.98 -5.46
N GLN A 382 1.76 -11.75 -5.71
CA GLN A 382 0.70 -11.43 -6.66
C GLN A 382 1.02 -11.97 -8.05
N ARG A 383 2.32 -12.09 -8.41
CA ARG A 383 2.74 -12.69 -9.69
C ARG A 383 2.28 -14.14 -9.85
N ASP A 384 2.24 -14.89 -8.76
CA ASP A 384 1.96 -16.33 -8.75
C ASP A 384 0.50 -16.64 -8.37
N ALA A 385 -0.18 -15.70 -7.69
CA ALA A 385 -1.60 -15.84 -7.33
C ALA A 385 -2.56 -15.18 -8.34
N HIS A 386 -2.20 -14.03 -8.90
CA HIS A 386 -3.05 -13.22 -9.77
C HIS A 386 -2.22 -12.51 -10.86
N PRO A 387 -1.66 -13.24 -11.84
CA PRO A 387 -0.78 -12.68 -12.87
C PRO A 387 -1.44 -11.54 -13.66
N SER A 388 -2.75 -11.59 -13.87
CA SER A 388 -3.52 -10.49 -14.47
C SER A 388 -3.41 -9.18 -13.69
N LEU A 389 -3.51 -9.22 -12.36
CA LEU A 389 -3.33 -8.03 -11.53
C LEU A 389 -1.86 -7.58 -11.47
N TYR A 390 -0.93 -8.54 -11.45
CA TYR A 390 0.51 -8.25 -11.45
C TYR A 390 0.95 -7.54 -12.75
N SER A 391 0.31 -7.83 -13.90
CA SER A 391 0.60 -7.17 -15.18
C SER A 391 0.44 -5.63 -15.14
N LEU A 392 -0.30 -5.10 -14.14
CA LEU A 392 -0.56 -3.67 -13.99
C LEU A 392 0.53 -2.88 -13.27
N VAL A 393 1.62 -3.51 -12.80
CA VAL A 393 2.68 -2.80 -12.06
C VAL A 393 3.22 -1.60 -12.85
N GLY A 394 3.46 -1.77 -14.16
CA GLY A 394 3.91 -0.69 -15.05
C GLY A 394 2.89 0.43 -15.15
N LEU A 395 1.65 0.11 -15.55
CA LEU A 395 0.57 1.10 -15.67
C LEU A 395 0.33 1.86 -14.36
N ARG A 396 0.35 1.17 -13.20
CA ARG A 396 0.15 1.76 -11.87
C ARG A 396 1.22 2.80 -11.51
N GLU A 397 2.41 2.70 -12.10
CA GLU A 397 3.47 3.70 -11.90
C GLU A 397 3.12 5.02 -12.60
N HIS A 398 2.56 4.91 -13.81
CA HIS A 398 2.19 6.03 -14.66
C HIS A 398 0.92 6.75 -14.21
N ILE A 399 0.00 6.09 -13.50
CA ILE A 399 -1.21 6.75 -12.97
C ILE A 399 -1.00 7.48 -11.63
N LYS A 400 0.15 7.28 -10.97
CA LYS A 400 0.57 7.88 -9.68
C LYS A 400 -0.29 7.58 -8.44
N LYS A 401 -1.54 7.19 -8.61
CA LYS A 401 -2.51 7.03 -7.53
C LYS A 401 -2.85 5.56 -7.33
N ARG A 402 -3.33 5.24 -6.13
CA ARG A 402 -3.79 3.90 -5.79
C ARG A 402 -5.15 3.66 -6.45
N PRO A 403 -5.29 2.78 -7.45
CA PRO A 403 -6.60 2.50 -8.05
C PRO A 403 -7.50 1.70 -7.08
N PRO A 404 -8.78 1.45 -7.40
CA PRO A 404 -9.68 0.59 -6.62
C PRO A 404 -9.05 -0.75 -6.20
N LEU A 405 -8.26 -1.34 -7.11
CA LEU A 405 -7.48 -2.57 -6.89
C LEU A 405 -6.60 -2.52 -5.64
N ALA A 406 -6.02 -1.36 -5.30
CA ALA A 406 -5.14 -1.24 -4.12
C ALA A 406 -5.90 -1.42 -2.79
N THR A 407 -7.22 -1.28 -2.81
CA THR A 407 -8.09 -1.57 -1.66
C THR A 407 -8.45 -3.05 -1.63
N SER A 408 -8.90 -3.62 -2.75
CA SER A 408 -9.40 -4.99 -2.83
C SER A 408 -8.30 -6.07 -2.84
N GLU A 409 -7.09 -5.76 -3.32
CA GLU A 409 -5.95 -6.71 -3.37
C GLU A 409 -5.44 -7.12 -1.99
N LYS A 410 -5.88 -6.42 -0.93
CA LYS A 410 -5.60 -6.79 0.47
C LYS A 410 -6.54 -7.88 1.00
N ILE A 411 -7.70 -8.10 0.38
CA ILE A 411 -8.73 -9.01 0.89
C ILE A 411 -8.77 -10.26 -0.01
N GLN A 412 -7.75 -11.11 0.12
CA GLN A 412 -7.55 -12.27 -0.75
C GLN A 412 -7.56 -13.57 0.07
N GLN A 413 -8.11 -14.63 -0.52
CA GLN A 413 -8.17 -15.98 0.07
C GLN A 413 -7.48 -16.98 -0.86
N ILE A 414 -6.18 -16.77 -1.04
CA ILE A 414 -5.33 -17.52 -2.00
C ILE A 414 -5.25 -19.02 -1.65
N VAL A 415 -5.31 -19.34 -0.36
CA VAL A 415 -5.41 -20.71 0.17
C VAL A 415 -6.57 -20.72 1.17
N ARG A 416 -7.33 -21.80 1.25
CA ARG A 416 -8.38 -21.97 2.26
C ARG A 416 -7.89 -22.83 3.42
N ALA A 417 -8.57 -22.79 4.56
CA ALA A 417 -8.33 -23.74 5.65
C ALA A 417 -9.56 -24.61 5.94
N ARG A 418 -9.33 -25.84 6.40
CA ARG A 418 -10.38 -26.67 7.01
C ARG A 418 -10.84 -26.12 8.35
N GLY A 419 -9.94 -25.49 9.09
CA GLY A 419 -10.23 -24.84 10.35
C GLY A 419 -10.72 -23.40 10.19
N ARG A 420 -10.49 -22.58 11.22
CA ARG A 420 -10.97 -21.19 11.28
C ARG A 420 -10.17 -20.30 10.33
N GLU A 421 -10.86 -19.54 9.50
CA GLU A 421 -10.25 -18.57 8.58
C GLU A 421 -10.42 -17.13 9.08
N ALA A 422 -9.35 -16.33 8.96
CA ALA A 422 -9.38 -14.92 9.30
C ALA A 422 -8.63 -14.07 8.25
N ILE A 423 -9.00 -12.79 8.12
CA ILE A 423 -8.26 -11.81 7.31
C ILE A 423 -7.94 -10.59 8.16
N VAL A 424 -6.71 -10.10 8.06
CA VAL A 424 -6.26 -8.86 8.69
C VAL A 424 -5.79 -7.90 7.60
N ALA A 425 -6.33 -6.68 7.54
CA ALA A 425 -5.97 -5.70 6.50
C ALA A 425 -5.67 -4.29 7.04
N GLY A 426 -4.64 -3.65 6.48
CA GLY A 426 -4.24 -2.30 6.88
C GLY A 426 -5.06 -1.24 6.14
N PHE A 427 -5.32 -0.09 6.77
CA PHE A 427 -5.92 1.06 6.09
C PHE A 427 -5.30 2.39 6.53
N TYR A 428 -5.42 3.40 5.68
CA TYR A 428 -4.78 4.72 5.88
C TYR A 428 -5.80 5.85 6.04
N HIS A 429 -6.80 5.89 5.16
CA HIS A 429 -7.83 6.92 5.17
C HIS A 429 -9.08 6.41 5.88
N ASP A 430 -9.70 7.28 6.68
CA ASP A 430 -10.96 6.98 7.34
C ASP A 430 -12.06 6.71 6.31
N GLY A 431 -12.99 5.82 6.65
CA GLY A 431 -14.09 5.39 5.79
C GLY A 431 -13.78 4.14 4.96
N TYR A 432 -12.57 3.57 5.06
CA TYR A 432 -12.21 2.29 4.44
C TYR A 432 -12.31 1.08 5.38
N GLU A 433 -12.66 1.31 6.66
CA GLU A 433 -12.86 0.25 7.65
C GLU A 433 -14.02 -0.66 7.22
N GLU A 434 -15.19 -0.07 7.01
CA GLU A 434 -16.40 -0.81 6.68
C GLU A 434 -16.34 -1.47 5.29
N PRO A 435 -15.85 -0.80 4.22
CA PRO A 435 -15.66 -1.48 2.93
C PRO A 435 -14.74 -2.70 3.01
N LEU A 436 -13.63 -2.61 3.75
CA LEU A 436 -12.72 -3.76 3.90
C LEU A 436 -13.37 -4.88 4.73
N LEU A 437 -14.05 -4.56 5.84
CA LEU A 437 -14.77 -5.55 6.64
C LEU A 437 -15.94 -6.19 5.86
N MET A 438 -16.64 -5.41 5.03
CA MET A 438 -17.66 -5.90 4.10
C MET A 438 -17.06 -6.94 3.14
N LEU A 439 -15.92 -6.66 2.51
CA LEU A 439 -15.24 -7.62 1.64
C LEU A 439 -14.85 -8.90 2.40
N MET A 440 -14.33 -8.78 3.63
CA MET A 440 -14.01 -9.95 4.47
C MET A 440 -15.27 -10.78 4.79
N ARG A 441 -16.41 -10.15 5.13
CA ARG A 441 -17.67 -10.87 5.32
C ARG A 441 -18.13 -11.57 4.04
N ARG A 442 -17.92 -10.96 2.87
CA ARG A 442 -18.22 -11.56 1.56
C ARG A 442 -17.30 -12.71 1.19
N ARG A 443 -16.06 -12.73 1.67
CA ARG A 443 -15.15 -13.90 1.60
C ARG A 443 -15.63 -15.06 2.47
N GLY A 444 -16.52 -14.80 3.43
CA GLY A 444 -17.05 -15.83 4.32
C GLY A 444 -16.07 -16.29 5.40
N VAL A 445 -15.06 -15.47 5.72
CA VAL A 445 -14.13 -15.78 6.81
C VAL A 445 -14.81 -15.66 8.17
N HIS A 446 -14.27 -16.37 9.15
CA HIS A 446 -14.84 -16.45 10.50
C HIS A 446 -14.57 -15.17 11.29
N SER A 447 -13.41 -14.56 11.09
CA SER A 447 -13.01 -13.30 11.71
C SER A 447 -12.36 -12.36 10.71
N GLY A 448 -12.62 -11.06 10.84
CA GLY A 448 -12.00 -10.02 10.04
C GLY A 448 -11.50 -8.89 10.92
N LEU A 449 -10.32 -8.35 10.65
CA LEU A 449 -9.74 -7.25 11.42
C LEU A 449 -9.12 -6.22 10.48
N VAL A 450 -9.50 -4.96 10.63
CA VAL A 450 -8.86 -3.82 9.99
C VAL A 450 -8.07 -3.01 11.01
N VAL A 451 -6.85 -2.63 10.65
CA VAL A 451 -5.92 -1.91 11.53
C VAL A 451 -5.44 -0.63 10.86
N LYS A 452 -5.52 0.48 11.59
CA LYS A 452 -4.87 1.74 11.21
C LYS A 452 -3.46 1.77 11.79
N GLY A 453 -2.53 1.04 11.17
CA GLY A 453 -1.12 1.08 11.54
C GLY A 453 -0.36 2.25 10.93
N GLU A 454 0.91 2.38 11.28
CA GLU A 454 1.77 3.42 10.72
C GLU A 454 1.91 3.27 9.20
N GLU A 455 1.85 4.39 8.47
CA GLU A 455 1.88 4.43 7.00
C GLU A 455 0.72 3.65 6.31
N GLY A 456 -0.31 3.26 7.08
CA GLY A 456 -1.45 2.48 6.62
C GLY A 456 -1.21 0.97 6.60
N ALA A 457 -0.10 0.51 7.18
CA ALA A 457 0.23 -0.90 7.35
C ALA A 457 -0.58 -1.56 8.48
N LEU A 458 -0.35 -2.85 8.71
CA LEU A 458 -0.96 -3.59 9.82
C LEU A 458 -0.29 -3.34 11.16
N SER A 459 0.95 -2.89 11.14
CA SER A 459 1.75 -2.79 12.35
C SER A 459 1.27 -1.64 13.25
N MET A 460 0.69 -2.00 14.39
CA MET A 460 0.48 -1.12 15.54
C MET A 460 1.83 -0.68 16.13
N THR A 461 1.83 0.47 16.80
CA THR A 461 3.01 1.06 17.46
C THR A 461 2.85 1.13 18.97
N THR A 462 3.97 1.07 19.69
CA THR A 462 4.05 1.35 21.13
C THR A 462 4.09 2.84 21.44
N LYS A 463 4.22 3.69 20.42
CA LYS A 463 4.28 5.15 20.60
C LYS A 463 3.00 5.67 21.25
N SER A 464 3.17 6.52 22.27
CA SER A 464 2.05 7.25 22.87
C SER A 464 1.28 8.05 21.82
N ARG A 465 -0.05 8.07 21.94
CA ARG A 465 -0.90 8.90 21.11
C ARG A 465 -0.44 10.36 21.14
N SER A 466 -0.40 10.99 19.96
CA SER A 466 -0.21 12.44 19.88
C SER A 466 -1.46 13.16 20.36
N VAL A 467 -1.32 14.00 21.40
CA VAL A 467 -2.39 14.81 21.98
C VAL A 467 -2.95 15.85 20.98
N THR A 468 -2.18 16.18 19.93
CA THR A 468 -2.54 17.19 18.92
C THR A 468 -3.24 16.62 17.68
N ALA A 469 -3.41 15.30 17.57
CA ALA A 469 -4.14 14.67 16.48
C ALA A 469 -5.66 14.78 16.71
N SER A 470 -6.26 15.88 16.25
CA SER A 470 -7.68 16.19 16.48
C SER A 470 -8.62 15.77 15.34
N LYS A 471 -8.11 15.28 14.21
CA LYS A 471 -8.92 14.88 13.06
C LYS A 471 -8.66 13.45 12.62
N GLY A 472 -9.74 12.67 12.58
CA GLY A 472 -9.78 11.32 12.07
C GLY A 472 -9.40 10.23 13.06
N LEU A 473 -9.43 8.98 12.59
CA LEU A 473 -9.09 7.84 13.44
C LEU A 473 -7.60 7.82 13.80
N PRO A 474 -7.22 7.48 15.04
CA PRO A 474 -5.82 7.45 15.45
C PRO A 474 -5.07 6.23 14.89
N VAL A 475 -3.74 6.32 14.86
CA VAL A 475 -2.89 5.12 14.70
C VAL A 475 -3.18 4.17 15.87
N ASN A 476 -3.17 2.86 15.61
CA ASN A 476 -3.62 1.77 16.48
C ASN A 476 -5.15 1.60 16.61
N TYR A 477 -5.94 2.37 15.85
CA TYR A 477 -7.36 2.05 15.74
C TYR A 477 -7.55 0.70 15.06
N CYS A 478 -8.38 -0.14 15.67
CA CYS A 478 -8.73 -1.47 15.19
C CYS A 478 -10.26 -1.59 15.15
N SER A 479 -10.76 -2.21 14.10
CA SER A 479 -12.18 -2.58 13.96
C SER A 479 -12.29 -3.94 13.29
N GLY A 480 -13.26 -4.75 13.67
CA GLY A 480 -13.32 -6.12 13.22
C GLY A 480 -14.62 -6.82 13.55
N PHE A 481 -14.70 -8.08 13.13
CA PHE A 481 -15.73 -9.00 13.54
C PHE A 481 -15.11 -10.37 13.85
N ARG A 482 -15.78 -11.14 14.69
CA ARG A 482 -15.48 -12.56 14.93
C ARG A 482 -16.77 -13.35 15.08
N SER A 483 -16.79 -14.56 14.55
CA SER A 483 -17.96 -15.45 14.63
C SER A 483 -18.16 -15.91 16.07
N LEU A 484 -19.42 -15.90 16.53
CA LEU A 484 -19.79 -16.46 17.82
C LEU A 484 -20.15 -17.95 17.65
N ASN A 485 -19.81 -18.76 18.65
CA ASN A 485 -20.14 -20.18 18.68
C ASN A 485 -21.66 -20.46 18.81
N VAL A 486 -22.48 -19.45 19.12
CA VAL A 486 -23.93 -19.57 19.30
C VAL A 486 -24.65 -18.62 18.36
N VAL A 487 -25.42 -19.16 17.41
CA VAL A 487 -26.25 -18.38 16.48
C VAL A 487 -27.53 -17.93 17.20
N PRO A 488 -27.75 -16.62 17.45
CA PRO A 488 -29.00 -16.12 17.97
C PRO A 488 -30.06 -16.14 16.87
N ALA A 489 -31.32 -16.41 17.26
CA ALA A 489 -32.44 -16.68 16.36
C ALA A 489 -32.80 -15.52 15.39
N ASN A 490 -32.15 -14.36 15.51
CA ASN A 490 -32.39 -13.12 14.78
C ASN A 490 -31.27 -12.74 13.80
N ALA A 491 -30.27 -13.60 13.55
CA ALA A 491 -29.24 -13.35 12.55
C ALA A 491 -29.83 -13.40 11.12
N LEU A 492 -29.85 -12.24 10.43
CA LEU A 492 -30.38 -12.07 9.07
C LEU A 492 -29.70 -12.94 7.99
N ASP A 493 -28.48 -13.41 8.25
CA ASP A 493 -27.68 -14.27 7.37
C ASP A 493 -27.35 -15.65 7.98
N GLY A 494 -27.93 -15.97 9.14
CA GLY A 494 -27.67 -17.22 9.86
C GLY A 494 -26.31 -17.31 10.56
N VAL A 495 -25.52 -16.22 10.62
CA VAL A 495 -24.22 -16.19 11.32
C VAL A 495 -24.16 -15.04 12.31
N SER A 496 -24.13 -15.33 13.61
CA SER A 496 -23.77 -14.31 14.61
C SER A 496 -22.32 -13.90 14.51
N ARG A 497 -22.12 -12.59 14.44
CA ARG A 497 -20.81 -11.99 14.55
C ARG A 497 -20.83 -10.97 15.67
N GLU A 498 -19.80 -11.01 16.50
CA GLU A 498 -19.49 -9.94 17.43
C GLU A 498 -18.62 -8.93 16.69
N THR A 499 -19.01 -7.65 16.71
CA THR A 499 -18.17 -6.56 16.22
C THR A 499 -17.24 -6.13 17.34
N VAL A 500 -15.95 -5.98 17.03
CA VAL A 500 -14.93 -5.53 17.98
C VAL A 500 -14.30 -4.25 17.44
N THR A 501 -14.32 -3.19 18.24
CA THR A 501 -13.69 -1.90 17.90
C THR A 501 -12.91 -1.39 19.09
N MET A 502 -11.64 -1.04 18.89
CA MET A 502 -10.82 -0.48 19.96
C MET A 502 -9.68 0.40 19.43
N GLU A 503 -9.26 1.36 20.23
CA GLU A 503 -7.99 2.05 20.07
C GLU A 503 -6.96 1.37 20.98
N VAL A 504 -5.96 0.71 20.39
CA VAL A 504 -4.96 -0.02 21.18
C VAL A 504 -3.91 0.95 21.73
N ASN A 505 -3.93 1.14 23.05
CA ASN A 505 -2.90 1.87 23.77
C ASN A 505 -1.93 0.86 24.41
N ALA A 506 -0.71 0.79 23.90
CA ALA A 506 0.28 -0.19 24.33
C ALA A 506 0.62 -0.10 25.82
N ARG A 507 0.52 1.10 26.44
CA ARG A 507 0.74 1.28 27.88
C ARG A 507 -0.22 0.46 28.74
N ASP A 508 -1.47 0.32 28.30
CA ASP A 508 -2.51 -0.41 29.03
C ASP A 508 -2.22 -1.92 29.06
N HIS A 509 -1.27 -2.37 28.24
CA HIS A 509 -0.81 -3.74 28.13
C HIS A 509 0.65 -3.93 28.59
N GLY A 510 1.17 -2.98 29.38
CA GLY A 510 2.48 -3.08 30.02
C GLY A 510 3.68 -2.77 29.11
N PHE A 511 3.46 -2.11 27.97
CA PHE A 511 4.56 -1.64 27.13
C PHE A 511 4.96 -0.22 27.49
N GLU A 512 6.26 -0.01 27.70
CA GLU A 512 6.83 1.33 27.75
C GLU A 512 6.77 1.99 26.37
N PRO A 513 6.25 3.23 26.25
CA PRO A 513 6.19 3.88 24.96
C PRO A 513 7.56 4.12 24.37
N SER A 514 7.67 3.79 23.10
CA SER A 514 8.87 3.99 22.32
C SER A 514 8.52 4.47 20.93
N ASP A 515 9.41 5.26 20.34
CA ASP A 515 9.28 5.58 18.92
C ASP A 515 9.52 4.33 18.08
N THR A 516 8.74 4.18 17.03
CA THR A 516 8.95 3.11 16.06
C THR A 516 10.30 3.29 15.37
N PRO A 517 11.16 2.25 15.33
CA PRO A 517 12.43 2.34 14.61
C PRO A 517 12.22 2.70 13.14
N ARG A 518 13.07 3.59 12.63
CA ARG A 518 13.07 3.95 11.22
C ARG A 518 13.95 3.00 10.41
N THR A 519 13.47 2.66 9.22
CA THR A 519 14.17 1.84 8.23
C THR A 519 14.46 2.63 6.96
N ASP A 520 13.70 3.70 6.68
CA ASP A 520 13.96 4.64 5.58
C ASP A 520 14.24 3.95 4.24
N ARG A 521 13.36 3.01 3.85
CA ARG A 521 13.45 2.15 2.64
C ARG A 521 14.59 1.13 2.62
N SER A 522 15.33 0.97 3.72
CA SER A 522 16.35 -0.07 3.87
C SER A 522 15.74 -1.42 4.26
N VAL A 523 15.78 -2.37 3.32
CA VAL A 523 15.41 -3.78 3.54
C VAL A 523 16.33 -4.41 4.57
N SER A 524 17.65 -4.16 4.47
CA SER A 524 18.63 -4.73 5.40
C SER A 524 18.45 -4.24 6.83
N ARG A 525 18.14 -2.95 7.03
CA ARG A 525 17.85 -2.41 8.37
C ARG A 525 16.57 -3.00 8.97
N ASN A 526 15.55 -3.22 8.15
CA ASN A 526 14.31 -3.86 8.58
C ASN A 526 14.57 -5.30 9.06
N LEU A 527 15.36 -6.06 8.28
CA LEU A 527 15.77 -7.41 8.65
C LEU A 527 16.66 -7.45 9.89
N GLU A 528 17.61 -6.54 10.02
CA GLU A 528 18.46 -6.42 11.22
C GLU A 528 17.62 -6.29 12.49
N LEU A 529 16.65 -5.36 12.50
CA LEU A 529 15.77 -5.11 13.63
C LEU A 529 14.88 -6.32 13.96
N GLY A 530 14.27 -6.93 12.95
CA GLY A 530 13.39 -8.08 13.17
C GLY A 530 14.13 -9.35 13.59
N LEU A 531 15.31 -9.61 13.03
CA LEU A 531 16.15 -10.74 13.42
C LEU A 531 16.73 -10.58 14.82
N ALA A 532 17.14 -9.36 15.21
CA ALA A 532 17.53 -9.06 16.59
C ALA A 532 16.38 -9.34 17.56
N ALA A 533 15.18 -8.86 17.24
CA ALA A 533 13.99 -9.13 18.05
C ALA A 533 13.69 -10.62 18.15
N LEU A 534 13.72 -11.38 17.05
CA LEU A 534 13.49 -12.83 17.07
C LEU A 534 14.57 -13.64 17.82
N ARG A 535 15.74 -13.05 18.12
CA ARG A 535 16.75 -13.62 19.02
C ARG A 535 16.48 -13.32 20.50
N GLY A 536 15.41 -12.61 20.81
CA GLY A 536 15.05 -12.18 22.17
C GLY A 536 15.69 -10.85 22.59
N GLU A 537 16.34 -10.10 21.67
CA GLU A 537 16.86 -8.77 21.99
C GLU A 537 15.70 -7.81 22.27
N LYS A 538 15.53 -7.41 23.53
CA LYS A 538 14.45 -6.52 23.96
C LYS A 538 14.64 -5.10 23.39
N GLY A 539 13.52 -4.43 23.14
CA GLY A 539 13.48 -3.07 22.62
C GLY A 539 12.30 -2.83 21.68
N PRO A 540 12.24 -1.67 21.00
CA PRO A 540 11.05 -1.24 20.26
C PRO A 540 10.62 -2.21 19.14
N ALA A 541 11.56 -2.89 18.48
CA ALA A 541 11.24 -3.88 17.45
C ALA A 541 10.60 -5.15 18.06
N TYR A 542 11.15 -5.64 19.18
CA TYR A 542 10.63 -6.76 19.94
C TYR A 542 9.22 -6.45 20.46
N ASP A 543 9.05 -5.31 21.13
CA ASP A 543 7.77 -4.91 21.71
C ASP A 543 6.69 -4.77 20.65
N ARG A 544 7.04 -4.20 19.50
CA ARG A 544 6.13 -4.10 18.35
C ARG A 544 5.71 -5.47 17.82
N ILE A 545 6.62 -6.43 17.72
CA ILE A 545 6.27 -7.80 17.27
C ILE A 545 5.34 -8.47 18.28
N VAL A 546 5.65 -8.39 19.58
CA VAL A 546 4.81 -8.97 20.65
C VAL A 546 3.41 -8.34 20.67
N LEU A 547 3.34 -7.00 20.67
CA LEU A 547 2.08 -6.26 20.65
C LEU A 547 1.21 -6.69 19.46
N ASN A 548 1.78 -6.75 18.26
CA ASN A 548 1.03 -7.11 17.07
C ASN A 548 0.62 -8.59 17.03
N ALA A 549 1.47 -9.50 17.50
CA ALA A 549 1.10 -10.92 17.58
C ALA A 549 -0.07 -11.14 18.56
N GLY A 550 0.07 -10.65 19.81
CA GLY A 550 -0.93 -10.87 20.85
C GLY A 550 -2.23 -10.12 20.64
N MET A 551 -2.18 -8.84 20.22
CA MET A 551 -3.41 -8.06 20.02
C MET A 551 -4.21 -8.56 18.82
N VAL A 552 -3.57 -8.93 17.71
CA VAL A 552 -4.27 -9.52 16.57
C VAL A 552 -4.90 -10.86 16.97
N ASP A 553 -4.20 -11.67 17.76
CA ASP A 553 -4.75 -12.94 18.25
C ASP A 553 -6.00 -12.74 19.11
N HIS A 554 -5.94 -11.81 20.07
CA HIS A 554 -7.06 -11.48 20.94
C HIS A 554 -8.26 -10.93 20.15
N LEU A 555 -8.01 -9.98 19.26
CA LEU A 555 -9.03 -9.31 18.45
C LEU A 555 -9.73 -10.26 17.47
N LEU A 556 -8.99 -11.21 16.90
CA LEU A 556 -9.58 -12.24 16.05
C LEU A 556 -10.33 -13.33 16.82
N GLY A 557 -10.21 -13.36 18.16
CA GLY A 557 -10.76 -14.43 19.00
C GLY A 557 -10.07 -15.76 18.75
N CYS A 558 -8.73 -15.77 18.72
CA CYS A 558 -7.96 -17.00 18.61
C CYS A 558 -8.01 -17.79 19.92
N ASP A 559 -8.01 -19.11 19.84
CA ASP A 559 -8.01 -19.98 21.03
C ASP A 559 -6.77 -19.71 21.89
N GLY A 560 -6.95 -19.59 23.21
CA GLY A 560 -5.86 -19.27 24.14
C GLY A 560 -5.37 -17.82 24.04
N ALA A 561 -6.18 -16.92 23.48
CA ALA A 561 -5.96 -15.48 23.44
C ALA A 561 -7.19 -14.68 23.93
N GLU A 562 -8.05 -15.31 24.73
CA GLU A 562 -9.24 -14.69 25.33
C GLU A 562 -8.85 -13.52 26.24
N ASP A 563 -7.75 -13.68 26.98
CA ASP A 563 -7.09 -12.64 27.77
C ASP A 563 -5.89 -12.06 27.01
N VAL A 564 -5.77 -10.73 27.00
CA VAL A 564 -4.71 -10.02 26.29
C VAL A 564 -3.34 -10.35 26.89
N SER A 565 -3.21 -10.46 28.22
CA SER A 565 -1.91 -10.78 28.84
C SER A 565 -1.42 -12.15 28.37
N SER A 566 -2.30 -13.14 28.38
CA SER A 566 -2.02 -14.50 27.91
C SER A 566 -1.61 -14.53 26.43
N ALA A 567 -2.27 -13.73 25.59
CA ALA A 567 -1.93 -13.59 24.17
C ALA A 567 -0.55 -12.93 23.95
N LEU A 568 -0.17 -11.96 24.79
CA LEU A 568 1.16 -11.35 24.74
C LEU A 568 2.24 -12.29 25.28
N ASP A 569 1.96 -13.04 26.34
CA ASP A 569 2.92 -13.96 26.97
C ASP A 569 3.29 -15.12 26.06
N ARG A 570 2.34 -15.71 25.33
CA ARG A 570 2.67 -16.74 24.33
C ARG A 570 3.53 -16.20 23.18
N ALA A 571 3.34 -14.94 22.80
CA ALA A 571 4.18 -14.29 21.79
C ALA A 571 5.60 -14.04 22.33
N ARG A 572 5.74 -13.60 23.59
CA ARG A 572 7.04 -13.46 24.26
C ARG A 572 7.77 -14.81 24.33
N GLU A 573 7.09 -15.85 24.78
CA GLU A 573 7.65 -17.21 24.89
C GLU A 573 8.10 -17.75 23.52
N ALA A 574 7.31 -17.55 22.46
CA ALA A 574 7.67 -17.96 21.11
C ALA A 574 8.96 -17.30 20.59
N ILE A 575 9.19 -16.03 20.97
CA ILE A 575 10.42 -15.30 20.63
C ILE A 575 11.58 -15.74 21.54
N ASP A 576 11.39 -15.68 22.85
CA ASP A 576 12.45 -15.88 23.85
C ASP A 576 12.99 -17.32 23.87
N SER A 577 12.16 -18.30 23.52
CA SER A 577 12.58 -19.70 23.32
C SER A 577 13.38 -19.93 22.02
N GLY A 578 13.47 -18.94 21.14
CA GLY A 578 14.11 -19.03 19.83
C GLY A 578 13.29 -19.78 18.76
N LYS A 579 12.10 -20.27 19.10
CA LYS A 579 11.21 -21.00 18.16
C LYS A 579 10.83 -20.13 16.96
N ALA A 580 10.48 -18.87 17.17
CA ALA A 580 10.07 -17.97 16.09
C ALA A 580 11.20 -17.73 15.08
N LEU A 581 12.45 -17.60 15.54
CA LEU A 581 13.60 -17.53 14.64
C LEU A 581 13.77 -18.82 13.83
N ASN A 582 13.63 -19.98 14.48
CA ASN A 582 13.72 -21.27 13.80
C ASN A 582 12.63 -21.44 12.73
N ARG A 583 11.39 -21.01 12.99
CA ARG A 583 10.30 -20.99 11.99
C ARG A 583 10.69 -20.23 10.73
N LEU A 584 11.24 -19.02 10.90
CA LEU A 584 11.68 -18.19 9.77
C LEU A 584 12.84 -18.84 8.99
N LEU A 585 13.82 -19.44 9.68
CA LEU A 585 14.94 -20.13 9.03
C LEU A 585 14.49 -21.40 8.31
N ASN A 586 13.57 -22.16 8.91
CA ASN A 586 12.97 -23.35 8.31
C ASN A 586 12.17 -22.98 7.06
N TYR A 587 11.39 -21.89 7.09
CA TYR A 587 10.70 -21.36 5.92
C TYR A 587 11.66 -21.12 4.75
N ILE A 588 12.79 -20.43 4.98
CA ILE A 588 13.80 -20.15 3.94
C ILE A 588 14.32 -21.45 3.34
N LYS A 589 14.63 -22.44 4.18
CA LYS A 589 15.16 -23.74 3.75
C LYS A 589 14.12 -24.56 2.97
N ILE A 590 12.89 -24.62 3.44
CA ILE A 590 11.85 -25.52 2.92
C ILE A 590 11.16 -24.93 1.69
N SER A 591 10.97 -23.60 1.63
CA SER A 591 10.44 -22.92 0.44
C SER A 591 11.28 -23.19 -0.82
N ASN A 592 12.59 -23.35 -0.68
CA ASN A 592 13.49 -23.73 -1.78
C ASN A 592 13.35 -25.19 -2.23
N LYS A 593 12.81 -26.07 -1.38
CA LYS A 593 12.57 -27.50 -1.68
C LYS A 593 11.18 -27.76 -2.23
N ALA A 594 10.24 -26.85 -2.01
CA ALA A 594 8.86 -26.96 -2.45
C ALA A 594 8.69 -26.74 -3.97
N ARG A 595 9.63 -27.25 -4.79
CA ARG A 595 9.62 -27.10 -6.26
C ARG A 595 8.60 -28.01 -6.92
#